data_AF-A0A7J8K2W2-F1
#
_entry.id   AF-A0A7J8K2W2-F1
#
_cell.length_a   1.000
_cell.length_b   1.000
_cell.length_c   1.000
_cell.angle_alpha   90.00
_cell.angle_beta   90.00
_cell.angle_gamma   90.00
#
_symmetry.space_group_name_H-M   'P 1'
#
loop_
_entity.id
_entity.type
_entity.pdbx_description
1 polymer ?
#
loop_
_entity_poly.entity_id
_entity_poly.type
_entity_poly.pdbx_seq_one_letter_code
_entity_poly.pdbx_strand_id
1 'polypeptide(L)'
;MHSDTRPQSEHLRCHKPSDLDSYSFWKERCDHRRNHTNSKRNQTVSFHLNKLKYNSTLKESRNDISLILNEYAEFNRVMMNGNQVVFQDRESNVASEEATSQEMCSSSPRSASYEDMITDLCSSLHVKLTSVVNEACKSTFLFYLVETEDKSFFLRTKNILRKGGHTEIEPQHFCQAFHRENDTLMVIIKNEDISSHFHQIPSLLKLKHFPSVIFAGVDSPEDVLNCTFQELFRAGGFVVSDDRILETLTLVQLKEIVKILEKLNGNGRWKWLLHYRENKKLKEDVRVDSTAHKKNLILKSYQSANIIELLHYHQCDSRLSTRAEYLKCLLNLQIQHIHARFAVFLTEKPVSREVFENSGILVTDVNDFIENIQKVAAPFRSSYW
;
A
#
# COMPACT_ATOMS: atom_id res chain seq x y z
N MET A 1 -34.16 56.14 -11.61
CA MET A 1 -33.27 57.26 -11.98
C MET A 1 -31.98 57.06 -11.19
N HIS A 2 -31.08 56.21 -11.70
CA HIS A 2 -29.81 56.58 -12.34
C HIS A 2 -28.68 56.79 -11.31
N SER A 3 -27.46 56.24 -11.38
CA SER A 3 -26.78 55.27 -12.25
C SER A 3 -25.44 54.91 -11.58
N ASP A 4 -24.87 53.76 -11.95
CA ASP A 4 -23.51 53.28 -11.66
C ASP A 4 -22.37 54.28 -11.96
N THR A 5 -21.20 54.08 -11.33
CA THR A 5 -19.93 54.02 -12.07
C THR A 5 -18.81 53.27 -11.32
N ARG A 6 -18.28 52.21 -11.95
CA ARG A 6 -16.92 51.66 -11.75
C ARG A 6 -15.87 52.59 -12.36
N PRO A 7 -14.58 52.36 -12.09
CA PRO A 7 -13.70 52.03 -13.22
C PRO A 7 -12.70 50.88 -12.96
N GLN A 8 -12.28 50.26 -14.07
CA GLN A 8 -11.14 49.33 -14.24
C GLN A 8 -10.09 50.00 -15.13
N SER A 9 -8.79 49.83 -14.80
CA SER A 9 -7.63 49.53 -15.69
C SER A 9 -6.33 49.76 -14.86
N GLU A 10 -5.44 48.79 -14.65
CA GLU A 10 -4.47 48.06 -15.50
C GLU A 10 -3.12 48.77 -15.80
N HIS A 11 -2.05 48.10 -15.34
CA HIS A 11 -0.70 47.90 -15.92
C HIS A 11 0.55 48.76 -15.58
N LEU A 12 1.67 47.99 -15.53
CA LEU A 12 3.14 48.26 -15.53
C LEU A 12 3.83 48.34 -14.15
N ARG A 13 4.52 47.30 -13.63
CA ARG A 13 5.74 46.55 -14.06
C ARG A 13 7.04 47.33 -13.83
N CYS A 14 7.90 46.85 -12.91
CA CYS A 14 9.34 46.58 -13.16
C CYS A 14 10.13 46.04 -11.94
N HIS A 15 10.82 44.91 -12.19
CA HIS A 15 12.16 44.46 -11.70
C HIS A 15 12.42 44.22 -10.20
N LYS A 16 13.17 43.19 -9.75
CA LYS A 16 13.88 42.03 -10.36
C LYS A 16 14.21 41.03 -9.22
N PRO A 17 14.60 39.78 -9.54
CA PRO A 17 14.87 38.69 -8.60
C PRO A 17 16.35 38.58 -8.23
N SER A 18 16.69 37.78 -7.22
CA SER A 18 18.07 37.40 -6.89
C SER A 18 18.16 35.91 -6.64
N ASP A 19 19.02 35.28 -7.43
CA ASP A 19 19.33 33.86 -7.54
C ASP A 19 20.30 33.36 -6.46
N LEU A 20 20.44 32.03 -6.48
CA LEU A 20 21.63 31.19 -6.22
C LEU A 20 21.72 30.40 -4.90
N ASP A 21 21.63 29.08 -5.12
CA ASP A 21 22.61 28.05 -4.75
C ASP A 21 22.39 27.14 -3.52
N SER A 22 22.13 25.88 -3.87
CA SER A 22 22.77 24.66 -3.36
C SER A 22 24.09 24.87 -2.60
N TYR A 23 24.26 24.23 -1.45
CA TYR A 23 25.16 23.08 -1.30
C TYR A 23 25.10 22.47 0.11
N SER A 24 25.29 21.16 0.14
CA SER A 24 25.71 20.35 1.28
C SER A 24 27.05 20.81 1.86
N PHE A 25 27.27 20.67 3.18
CA PHE A 25 28.49 20.07 3.71
C PHE A 25 28.45 19.93 5.23
N TRP A 26 28.64 18.69 5.70
CA TRP A 26 29.12 18.40 7.03
C TRP A 26 30.54 18.95 7.18
N LYS A 27 30.79 19.81 8.17
CA LYS A 27 32.17 20.06 8.60
C LYS A 27 32.28 20.32 10.08
N GLU A 28 32.73 19.27 10.73
CA GLU A 28 33.40 19.22 12.01
C GLU A 28 34.63 20.14 12.05
N ARG A 29 34.80 20.88 13.16
CA ARG A 29 36.13 21.14 13.72
C ARG A 29 36.04 21.41 15.22
N CYS A 30 36.80 20.61 15.94
CA CYS A 30 36.99 20.59 17.37
C CYS A 30 37.95 21.70 17.86
N ASP A 31 38.08 21.71 19.20
CA ASP A 31 39.27 22.07 20.01
C ASP A 31 39.14 23.41 20.79
N HIS A 32 39.41 23.52 22.10
CA HIS A 32 40.13 22.63 23.02
C HIS A 32 40.10 23.16 24.49
N ARG A 33 40.36 22.24 25.45
CA ARG A 33 40.94 22.40 26.82
C ARG A 33 40.01 22.79 27.99
N ARG A 34 40.14 22.26 29.21
CA ARG A 34 40.91 21.15 29.84
C ARG A 34 40.46 21.12 31.32
N ASN A 35 40.28 19.94 31.92
CA ASN A 35 41.10 19.49 33.06
C ASN A 35 40.77 18.05 33.49
N HIS A 36 41.86 17.29 33.64
CA HIS A 36 41.98 15.85 33.91
C HIS A 36 42.01 15.54 35.41
N THR A 37 41.59 14.31 35.75
CA THR A 37 42.36 13.31 36.54
C THR A 37 41.66 11.95 36.41
N ASN A 38 42.05 11.10 35.45
CA ASN A 38 43.05 10.02 35.50
C ASN A 38 42.74 8.82 36.42
N SER A 39 42.45 7.66 35.80
CA SER A 39 43.03 6.36 36.18
C SER A 39 43.06 5.38 34.99
N LYS A 40 44.30 5.04 34.58
CA LYS A 40 44.82 3.83 33.88
C LYS A 40 44.24 3.47 32.50
N ARG A 41 44.90 3.87 31.39
CA ARG A 41 46.07 3.27 30.67
C ARG A 41 45.65 2.08 29.78
N ASN A 42 45.28 2.32 28.51
CA ASN A 42 46.08 2.25 27.25
C ASN A 42 46.33 0.77 26.81
N GLN A 43 46.08 0.32 25.57
CA GLN A 43 46.26 0.95 24.26
C GLN A 43 45.50 0.17 23.16
N THR A 44 44.74 0.92 22.35
CA THR A 44 44.51 0.80 20.88
C THR A 44 44.55 -0.58 20.19
N VAL A 45 43.39 -1.05 19.71
CA VAL A 45 43.25 -1.70 18.40
C VAL A 45 41.93 -1.25 17.78
N SER A 46 42.01 -0.82 16.51
CA SER A 46 40.88 -0.51 15.64
C SER A 46 39.89 -1.67 15.58
N PHE A 47 38.59 -1.39 15.71
CA PHE A 47 37.54 -2.36 15.37
C PHE A 47 37.50 -2.54 13.85
N HIS A 48 38.49 -3.25 13.31
CA HIS A 48 38.34 -3.94 12.03
C HIS A 48 37.23 -4.96 12.22
N LEU A 49 36.17 -4.83 11.42
CA LEU A 49 35.17 -5.89 11.29
C LEU A 49 35.92 -7.18 10.97
N ASN A 50 35.86 -8.12 11.91
CA ASN A 50 36.39 -9.46 11.74
C ASN A 50 35.85 -10.03 10.43
N LYS A 51 36.76 -10.49 9.56
CA LYS A 51 36.43 -11.35 8.42
C LYS A 51 35.60 -12.51 8.96
N LEU A 52 34.30 -12.50 8.66
CA LEU A 52 33.43 -13.66 8.83
C LEU A 52 33.99 -14.78 7.95
N LYS A 53 34.77 -15.68 8.55
CA LYS A 53 35.08 -16.98 7.95
C LYS A 53 33.80 -17.81 7.98
N TYR A 54 33.07 -17.82 6.86
CA TYR A 54 32.05 -18.81 6.61
C TYR A 54 32.71 -20.08 6.06
N ASN A 55 32.83 -21.10 6.91
CA ASN A 55 32.89 -22.47 6.44
C ASN A 55 31.44 -22.92 6.24
N SER A 56 30.95 -22.88 5.01
CA SER A 56 29.64 -23.44 4.66
C SER A 56 29.77 -24.38 3.47
N THR A 57 29.95 -25.66 3.78
CA THR A 57 29.50 -26.76 2.93
C THR A 57 27.98 -26.76 2.91
N LEU A 58 27.36 -25.96 2.04
CA LEU A 58 25.98 -26.12 1.60
C LEU A 58 25.77 -25.25 0.35
N LYS A 59 25.59 -25.93 -0.78
CA LYS A 59 25.38 -25.40 -2.12
C LYS A 59 23.94 -24.89 -2.28
N GLU A 60 23.82 -23.88 -3.15
CA GLU A 60 22.67 -23.53 -3.99
C GLU A 60 21.47 -22.80 -3.33
N SER A 61 21.47 -21.47 -3.50
CA SER A 61 20.32 -20.55 -3.67
C SER A 61 20.73 -19.09 -3.45
N ARG A 62 21.84 -18.85 -2.74
CA ARG A 62 22.40 -17.49 -2.53
C ARG A 62 23.05 -16.85 -3.77
N ASN A 63 23.30 -17.62 -4.82
CA ASN A 63 23.98 -17.11 -6.00
C ASN A 63 23.10 -16.16 -6.83
N ASP A 64 21.78 -16.34 -6.85
CA ASP A 64 20.93 -15.65 -7.83
C ASP A 64 20.69 -14.17 -7.48
N ILE A 65 20.51 -13.83 -6.20
CA ILE A 65 20.39 -12.43 -5.76
C ILE A 65 21.72 -11.69 -5.96
N SER A 66 22.84 -12.35 -5.66
CA SER A 66 24.17 -11.78 -5.89
C SER A 66 24.46 -11.59 -7.38
N LEU A 67 23.97 -12.47 -8.26
CA LEU A 67 24.09 -12.33 -9.70
C LEU A 67 23.27 -11.15 -10.22
N ILE A 68 22.05 -10.95 -9.74
CA ILE A 68 21.21 -9.79 -10.11
C ILE A 68 21.87 -8.46 -9.71
N LEU A 69 22.38 -8.38 -8.48
CA LEU A 69 23.05 -7.17 -7.99
C LEU A 69 24.37 -6.90 -8.73
N ASN A 70 25.09 -7.96 -9.10
CA ASN A 70 26.34 -7.84 -9.84
C ASN A 70 26.12 -7.44 -11.31
N GLU A 71 25.10 -8.00 -11.98
CA GLU A 71 24.68 -7.57 -13.32
C GLU A 71 24.25 -6.10 -13.34
N TYR A 72 23.49 -5.65 -12.33
CA TYR A 72 23.10 -4.25 -12.21
C TYR A 72 24.28 -3.31 -11.97
N ALA A 73 25.27 -3.73 -11.17
CA ALA A 73 26.48 -2.96 -10.92
C ALA A 73 27.37 -2.85 -12.18
N GLU A 74 27.52 -3.93 -12.94
CA GLU A 74 28.26 -3.92 -14.20
C GLU A 74 27.58 -3.04 -15.26
N PHE A 75 26.24 -3.08 -15.35
CA PHE A 75 25.50 -2.19 -16.24
C PHE A 75 25.75 -0.70 -15.94
N ASN A 76 25.67 -0.31 -14.66
CA ASN A 76 25.98 1.07 -14.24
C ASN A 76 27.43 1.46 -14.56
N ARG A 77 28.37 0.53 -14.45
CA ARG A 77 29.78 0.77 -14.80
C ARG A 77 29.97 1.00 -16.31
N VAL A 78 29.30 0.22 -17.14
CA VAL A 78 29.35 0.37 -18.62
C VAL A 78 28.73 1.69 -19.06
N MET A 79 27.60 2.08 -18.46
CA MET A 79 26.95 3.37 -18.72
C MET A 79 27.86 4.57 -18.41
N MET A 80 28.64 4.52 -17.32
CA MET A 80 29.53 5.62 -16.94
C MET A 80 30.78 5.72 -17.81
N ASN A 81 31.24 4.61 -18.39
CA ASN A 81 32.41 4.57 -19.27
C ASN A 81 32.11 5.02 -20.71
N GLY A 82 30.84 4.99 -21.16
CA GLY A 82 30.44 5.42 -22.50
C GLY A 82 30.54 6.94 -22.74
N ASN A 83 30.54 7.76 -21.68
CA ASN A 83 30.52 9.23 -21.79
C ASN A 83 31.92 9.88 -21.90
N GLN A 84 33.00 9.10 -21.98
CA GLN A 84 34.38 9.63 -21.91
C GLN A 84 35.15 9.65 -23.25
N VAL A 85 34.57 9.20 -24.37
CA VAL A 85 35.29 9.01 -25.65
C VAL A 85 35.03 10.10 -26.70
N VAL A 86 34.48 11.25 -26.32
CA VAL A 86 34.29 12.38 -27.25
C VAL A 86 34.97 13.61 -26.69
N PHE A 87 36.27 13.81 -26.96
CA PHE A 87 36.95 15.12 -27.11
C PHE A 87 38.44 14.92 -27.45
N GLN A 88 38.77 15.11 -28.73
CA GLN A 88 40.07 15.32 -29.41
C GLN A 88 39.92 14.63 -30.78
N ASP A 89 40.00 15.24 -31.96
CA ASP A 89 40.72 16.43 -32.41
C ASP A 89 40.05 16.90 -33.72
N ARG A 90 39.96 18.22 -33.98
CA ARG A 90 39.44 18.73 -35.26
C ARG A 90 40.25 19.96 -35.74
N GLU A 91 41.33 19.67 -36.46
CA GLU A 91 42.01 20.52 -37.46
C GLU A 91 42.45 19.51 -38.55
N SER A 92 42.29 19.64 -39.87
CA SER A 92 42.27 20.80 -40.77
C SER A 92 41.77 20.39 -42.18
N ASN A 93 40.94 21.24 -42.78
CA ASN A 93 40.71 21.62 -44.19
C ASN A 93 41.03 20.71 -45.42
N VAL A 94 39.96 20.50 -46.22
CA VAL A 94 39.76 20.85 -47.66
C VAL A 94 40.53 20.10 -48.79
N ALA A 95 39.71 19.40 -49.62
CA ALA A 95 39.65 19.36 -51.10
C ALA A 95 39.89 18.03 -51.85
N SER A 96 38.97 17.84 -52.82
CA SER A 96 39.08 17.18 -54.14
C SER A 96 38.83 15.67 -54.30
N GLU A 97 37.67 15.40 -54.90
CA GLU A 97 37.36 14.52 -56.04
C GLU A 97 37.89 13.08 -56.15
N GLU A 98 36.90 12.18 -56.29
CA GLU A 98 36.80 10.97 -57.12
C GLU A 98 38.03 10.09 -57.37
N ALA A 99 37.96 8.84 -56.90
CA ALA A 99 37.89 7.66 -57.78
C ALA A 99 37.70 6.37 -56.98
N THR A 100 36.82 5.51 -57.47
CA THR A 100 36.55 4.14 -57.04
C THR A 100 37.78 3.22 -57.06
N SER A 101 37.99 2.44 -55.99
CA SER A 101 38.53 1.07 -56.08
C SER A 101 38.27 0.31 -54.77
N GLN A 102 38.41 -1.01 -54.86
CA GLN A 102 37.68 -2.06 -54.18
C GLN A 102 38.68 -2.90 -53.36
N GLU A 103 38.50 -3.09 -52.04
CA GLU A 103 38.92 -4.32 -51.35
C GLU A 103 38.49 -4.43 -49.87
N MET A 104 38.08 -5.67 -49.53
CA MET A 104 38.08 -6.38 -48.24
C MET A 104 37.79 -5.66 -46.90
N CYS A 105 36.62 -6.04 -46.36
CA CYS A 105 36.40 -6.56 -45.00
C CYS A 105 37.02 -5.81 -43.80
N SER A 106 36.18 -5.03 -43.13
CA SER A 106 36.10 -5.13 -41.67
C SER A 106 34.63 -5.14 -41.27
N SER A 107 34.09 -6.34 -41.07
CA SER A 107 32.82 -6.53 -40.37
C SER A 107 33.01 -6.09 -38.92
N SER A 108 32.84 -4.79 -38.66
CA SER A 108 32.60 -4.30 -37.31
C SER A 108 31.33 -5.00 -36.80
N PRO A 109 31.37 -5.70 -35.65
CA PRO A 109 30.14 -6.21 -35.06
C PRO A 109 29.29 -4.98 -34.78
N ARG A 110 28.12 -4.89 -35.43
CA ARG A 110 27.12 -3.88 -35.08
C ARG A 110 26.92 -3.99 -33.57
N SER A 111 27.37 -2.97 -32.84
CA SER A 111 27.09 -2.84 -31.41
C SER A 111 25.60 -3.07 -31.24
N ALA A 112 25.21 -4.08 -30.46
CA ALA A 112 23.81 -4.29 -30.09
C ALA A 112 23.22 -2.94 -29.70
N SER A 113 22.07 -2.58 -30.28
CA SER A 113 21.45 -1.30 -29.99
C SER A 113 21.26 -1.22 -28.48
N TYR A 114 21.46 -0.04 -27.89
CA TYR A 114 21.20 0.18 -26.47
C TYR A 114 19.77 -0.27 -26.08
N GLU A 115 18.84 -0.17 -27.02
CA GLU A 115 17.46 -0.69 -26.89
C GLU A 115 17.39 -2.22 -26.80
N ASP A 116 18.24 -2.95 -27.54
CA ASP A 116 18.29 -4.42 -27.48
C ASP A 116 18.81 -4.86 -26.11
N MET A 117 19.80 -4.15 -25.56
CA MET A 117 20.33 -4.40 -24.22
C MET A 117 19.31 -4.10 -23.11
N ILE A 118 18.55 -3.00 -23.22
CA ILE A 118 17.46 -2.70 -22.27
C ILE A 118 16.38 -3.78 -22.35
N THR A 119 15.99 -4.18 -23.56
CA THR A 119 14.93 -5.18 -23.76
C THR A 119 15.35 -6.55 -23.21
N ASP A 120 16.60 -6.95 -23.42
CA ASP A 120 17.15 -8.19 -22.87
C ASP A 120 17.21 -8.16 -21.34
N LEU A 121 17.65 -7.04 -20.75
CA LEU A 121 17.66 -6.85 -19.30
C LEU A 121 16.24 -6.91 -18.70
N CYS A 122 15.29 -6.20 -19.29
CA CYS A 122 13.89 -6.21 -18.85
C CYS A 122 13.29 -7.61 -18.94
N SER A 123 13.57 -8.33 -20.03
CA SER A 123 13.09 -9.70 -20.24
C SER A 123 13.71 -10.68 -19.23
N SER A 124 15.03 -10.59 -19.01
CA SER A 124 15.77 -11.39 -18.03
C SER A 124 15.28 -11.12 -16.61
N LEU A 125 15.09 -9.84 -16.24
CA LEU A 125 14.55 -9.46 -14.94
C LEU A 125 13.13 -9.99 -14.76
N HIS A 126 12.28 -9.86 -15.78
CA HIS A 126 10.92 -10.38 -15.75
C HIS A 126 10.90 -11.90 -15.54
N VAL A 127 11.74 -12.65 -16.25
CA VAL A 127 11.87 -14.11 -16.09
C VAL A 127 12.36 -14.47 -14.68
N LYS A 128 13.42 -13.80 -14.20
CA LYS A 128 13.97 -14.04 -12.86
C LYS A 128 12.95 -13.73 -11.75
N LEU A 129 12.24 -12.60 -11.84
CA LEU A 129 11.16 -12.24 -10.90
C LEU A 129 10.00 -13.24 -10.97
N THR A 130 9.58 -13.63 -12.17
CA THR A 130 8.54 -14.65 -12.36
C THR A 130 8.95 -15.97 -11.73
N SER A 131 10.22 -16.37 -11.86
CA SER A 131 10.75 -17.57 -11.21
C SER A 131 10.72 -17.49 -9.69
N VAL A 132 11.12 -16.34 -9.11
CA VAL A 132 11.08 -16.12 -7.65
C VAL A 132 9.64 -16.14 -7.13
N VAL A 133 8.71 -15.50 -7.83
CA VAL A 133 7.27 -15.54 -7.49
C VAL A 133 6.76 -16.97 -7.56
N ASN A 134 7.04 -17.69 -8.66
CA ASN A 134 6.64 -19.09 -8.81
C ASN A 134 7.21 -19.99 -7.71
N GLU A 135 8.47 -19.76 -7.30
CA GLU A 135 9.11 -20.54 -6.25
C GLU A 135 8.55 -20.23 -4.85
N ALA A 136 8.22 -18.98 -4.56
CA ALA A 136 7.51 -18.61 -3.33
C ALA A 136 6.08 -19.20 -3.30
N CYS A 137 5.41 -19.28 -4.45
CA CYS A 137 4.07 -19.86 -4.60
C CYS A 137 4.04 -21.39 -4.55
N LYS A 138 5.19 -22.08 -4.54
CA LYS A 138 5.26 -23.55 -4.31
C LYS A 138 5.00 -23.94 -2.86
N SER A 139 4.95 -22.99 -1.93
CA SER A 139 4.58 -23.29 -0.54
C SER A 139 3.12 -23.77 -0.50
N THR A 140 2.91 -24.95 0.09
CA THR A 140 1.55 -25.45 0.32
C THR A 140 0.84 -24.56 1.34
N PHE A 141 -0.43 -24.29 1.11
CA PHE A 141 -1.26 -23.45 1.95
C PHE A 141 -2.59 -24.13 2.30
N LEU A 142 -3.25 -23.62 3.33
CA LEU A 142 -4.60 -24.00 3.67
C LEU A 142 -5.58 -23.20 2.82
N PHE A 143 -6.71 -23.79 2.42
CA PHE A 143 -7.71 -23.04 1.65
C PHE A 143 -9.14 -23.30 2.15
N TYR A 144 -9.99 -22.29 1.96
CA TYR A 144 -11.43 -22.37 2.12
C TYR A 144 -12.08 -21.81 0.85
N LEU A 145 -13.07 -22.53 0.32
CA LEU A 145 -13.78 -22.16 -0.90
C LEU A 145 -15.21 -21.79 -0.57
N VAL A 146 -15.62 -20.57 -0.91
CA VAL A 146 -17.00 -20.10 -0.75
C VAL A 146 -17.86 -20.75 -1.84
N GLU A 147 -18.54 -21.83 -1.51
CA GLU A 147 -19.39 -22.57 -2.45
C GLU A 147 -20.74 -21.86 -2.66
N THR A 148 -21.06 -21.61 -3.93
CA THR A 148 -22.35 -21.10 -4.42
C THR A 148 -23.00 -22.11 -5.37
N GLU A 149 -23.90 -21.70 -6.26
CA GLU A 149 -24.70 -22.61 -7.09
C GLU A 149 -23.88 -23.41 -8.13
N ASP A 150 -22.73 -22.90 -8.59
CA ASP A 150 -21.89 -23.53 -9.61
C ASP A 150 -20.99 -24.65 -9.06
N LYS A 151 -21.60 -25.79 -8.72
CA LYS A 151 -20.91 -26.97 -8.19
C LYS A 151 -19.76 -27.46 -9.07
N SER A 152 -19.86 -27.27 -10.39
CA SER A 152 -18.86 -27.76 -11.35
C SER A 152 -17.53 -27.01 -11.20
N PHE A 153 -17.61 -25.69 -11.05
CA PHE A 153 -16.47 -24.82 -10.78
C PHE A 153 -15.81 -25.20 -9.45
N PHE A 154 -16.58 -25.32 -8.37
CA PHE A 154 -16.03 -25.58 -7.04
C PHE A 154 -15.33 -26.95 -6.95
N LEU A 155 -15.93 -27.99 -7.54
CA LEU A 155 -15.29 -29.31 -7.61
C LEU A 155 -13.98 -29.28 -8.40
N ARG A 156 -13.95 -28.56 -9.53
CA ARG A 156 -12.73 -28.41 -10.34
C ARG A 156 -11.64 -27.68 -9.55
N THR A 157 -11.97 -26.55 -8.91
CA THR A 157 -11.04 -25.77 -8.09
C THR A 157 -10.48 -26.60 -6.94
N LYS A 158 -11.31 -27.30 -6.17
CA LYS A 158 -10.86 -28.20 -5.09
C LYS A 158 -9.91 -29.29 -5.59
N ASN A 159 -10.23 -29.90 -6.73
CA ASN A 159 -9.39 -30.94 -7.32
C ASN A 159 -8.03 -30.42 -7.76
N ILE A 160 -7.98 -29.24 -8.38
CA ILE A 160 -6.75 -28.58 -8.81
C ILE A 160 -5.87 -28.24 -7.60
N LEU A 161 -6.45 -27.62 -6.56
CA LEU A 161 -5.73 -27.24 -5.35
C LEU A 161 -5.20 -28.45 -4.57
N ARG A 162 -6.01 -29.50 -4.41
CA ARG A 162 -5.57 -30.74 -3.74
C ARG A 162 -4.46 -31.45 -4.51
N LYS A 163 -4.51 -31.45 -5.85
CA LYS A 163 -3.41 -31.96 -6.70
C LYS A 163 -2.13 -31.14 -6.54
N GLY A 164 -2.25 -29.84 -6.26
CA GLY A 164 -1.13 -28.97 -5.90
C GLY A 164 -0.58 -29.17 -4.48
N GLY A 165 -1.19 -30.03 -3.66
CA GLY A 165 -0.78 -30.28 -2.27
C GLY A 165 -1.38 -29.32 -1.24
N HIS A 166 -2.32 -28.46 -1.65
CA HIS A 166 -3.04 -27.55 -0.74
C HIS A 166 -4.12 -28.32 0.04
N THR A 167 -4.36 -27.91 1.29
CA THR A 167 -5.29 -28.59 2.21
C THR A 167 -6.52 -27.75 2.49
N GLU A 168 -7.70 -28.35 2.39
CA GLU A 168 -8.96 -27.67 2.69
C GLU A 168 -9.20 -27.59 4.20
N ILE A 169 -9.66 -26.44 4.70
CA ILE A 169 -10.00 -26.23 6.10
C ILE A 169 -11.22 -25.33 6.26
N GLU A 170 -12.02 -25.59 7.28
CA GLU A 170 -13.11 -24.71 7.68
C GLU A 170 -12.60 -23.46 8.42
N PRO A 171 -13.15 -22.25 8.17
CA PRO A 171 -12.72 -21.02 8.82
C PRO A 171 -12.77 -21.06 10.34
N GLN A 172 -13.76 -21.73 10.93
CA GLN A 172 -13.87 -21.82 12.39
C GLN A 172 -12.72 -22.66 12.98
N HIS A 173 -12.35 -23.76 12.32
CA HIS A 173 -11.22 -24.59 12.74
C HIS A 173 -9.90 -23.82 12.61
N PHE A 174 -9.75 -23.04 11.54
CA PHE A 174 -8.63 -22.12 11.45
C PHE A 174 -8.65 -21.14 12.63
N CYS A 175 -9.73 -20.42 12.90
CA CYS A 175 -9.72 -19.44 13.99
C CYS A 175 -9.46 -20.03 15.40
N GLN A 176 -9.69 -21.34 15.60
CA GLN A 176 -9.52 -22.04 16.89
C GLN A 176 -8.16 -22.71 17.07
N ALA A 177 -7.47 -23.06 15.99
CA ALA A 177 -6.21 -23.79 16.08
C ALA A 177 -5.05 -22.87 16.50
N PHE A 178 -4.11 -23.43 17.29
CA PHE A 178 -2.81 -22.81 17.54
C PHE A 178 -1.96 -22.96 16.28
N HIS A 179 -2.13 -22.06 15.33
CA HIS A 179 -1.37 -22.07 14.09
C HIS A 179 0.10 -21.81 14.33
N ARG A 180 0.93 -22.42 13.49
CA ARG A 180 2.31 -21.99 13.40
C ARG A 180 2.32 -20.59 12.77
N GLU A 181 3.28 -19.75 13.16
CA GLU A 181 3.43 -18.39 12.64
C GLU A 181 3.54 -18.30 11.09
N ASN A 182 3.67 -19.44 10.40
CA ASN A 182 3.86 -19.56 8.96
C ASN A 182 2.67 -20.17 8.20
N ASP A 183 1.57 -20.56 8.87
CA ASP A 183 0.43 -21.17 8.19
C ASP A 183 -0.41 -20.07 7.50
N THR A 184 -0.42 -20.10 6.16
CA THR A 184 -1.22 -19.19 5.31
C THR A 184 -2.55 -19.85 4.95
N LEU A 185 -3.65 -19.11 5.15
CA LEU A 185 -4.99 -19.50 4.71
C LEU A 185 -5.44 -18.63 3.54
N MET A 186 -5.89 -19.27 2.46
CA MET A 186 -6.47 -18.61 1.30
C MET A 186 -7.99 -18.82 1.28
N VAL A 187 -8.75 -17.74 1.39
CA VAL A 187 -10.22 -17.73 1.27
C VAL A 187 -10.58 -17.36 -0.16
N ILE A 188 -11.16 -18.28 -0.91
CA ILE A 188 -11.41 -18.16 -2.34
C ILE A 188 -12.91 -17.98 -2.60
N ILE A 189 -13.27 -16.98 -3.39
CA ILE A 189 -14.64 -16.67 -3.81
C ILE A 189 -14.66 -16.31 -5.29
N LYS A 190 -15.71 -16.68 -6.03
CA LYS A 190 -15.84 -16.24 -7.43
C LYS A 190 -16.09 -14.73 -7.46
N ASN A 191 -15.50 -14.01 -8.43
CA ASN A 191 -15.69 -12.56 -8.54
C ASN A 191 -17.17 -12.17 -8.70
N GLU A 192 -17.93 -12.98 -9.44
CA GLU A 192 -19.39 -12.79 -9.61
C GLU A 192 -20.17 -12.90 -8.29
N ASP A 193 -19.67 -13.68 -7.33
CA ASP A 193 -20.33 -13.97 -6.05
C ASP A 193 -19.94 -13.00 -4.93
N ILE A 194 -18.94 -12.14 -5.14
CA ILE A 194 -18.44 -11.21 -4.12
C ILE A 194 -19.57 -10.31 -3.60
N SER A 195 -20.38 -9.74 -4.50
CA SER A 195 -21.42 -8.78 -4.06
C SER A 195 -22.48 -9.38 -3.13
N SER A 196 -22.79 -10.67 -3.29
CA SER A 196 -23.92 -11.35 -2.65
C SER A 196 -23.52 -12.29 -1.50
N HIS A 197 -22.36 -12.94 -1.58
CA HIS A 197 -21.96 -14.00 -0.64
C HIS A 197 -20.80 -13.63 0.27
N PHE A 198 -20.08 -12.54 -0.05
CA PHE A 198 -18.86 -12.19 0.64
C PHE A 198 -19.05 -11.97 2.15
N HIS A 199 -20.15 -11.32 2.53
CA HIS A 199 -20.49 -11.07 3.94
C HIS A 199 -20.99 -12.32 4.70
N GLN A 200 -21.14 -13.44 4.02
CA GLN A 200 -21.59 -14.72 4.58
C GLN A 200 -20.43 -15.66 4.92
N ILE A 201 -19.19 -15.27 4.59
CA ILE A 201 -17.99 -16.02 4.94
C ILE A 201 -17.95 -16.25 6.46
N PRO A 202 -17.87 -17.50 6.94
CA PRO A 202 -17.88 -17.76 8.37
C PRO A 202 -16.69 -17.12 9.08
N SER A 203 -16.95 -16.50 10.24
CA SER A 203 -15.92 -15.84 11.06
C SER A 203 -15.13 -14.75 10.31
N LEU A 204 -15.75 -14.07 9.33
CA LEU A 204 -15.08 -13.10 8.46
C LEU A 204 -14.26 -12.05 9.20
N LEU A 205 -14.80 -11.42 10.26
CA LEU A 205 -14.05 -10.43 11.02
C LEU A 205 -12.81 -11.04 11.69
N LYS A 206 -12.94 -12.23 12.29
CA LYS A 206 -11.80 -12.94 12.91
C LYS A 206 -10.73 -13.25 11.88
N LEU A 207 -11.11 -13.75 10.71
CA LEU A 207 -10.19 -14.00 9.60
C LEU A 207 -9.44 -12.73 9.18
N LYS A 208 -10.11 -11.58 9.12
CA LYS A 208 -9.46 -10.29 8.79
C LYS A 208 -8.38 -9.87 9.78
N HIS A 209 -8.47 -10.27 11.03
CA HIS A 209 -7.43 -9.98 12.03
C HIS A 209 -6.13 -10.76 11.81
N PHE A 210 -6.17 -11.88 11.09
CA PHE A 210 -4.98 -12.67 10.81
C PHE A 210 -4.26 -12.14 9.56
N PRO A 211 -2.98 -11.74 9.68
CA PRO A 211 -2.21 -11.31 8.51
C PRO A 211 -1.87 -12.41 7.53
N SER A 212 -1.88 -13.67 7.98
CA SER A 212 -1.66 -14.84 7.12
C SER A 212 -2.91 -15.28 6.34
N VAL A 213 -4.03 -14.56 6.47
CA VAL A 213 -5.25 -14.86 5.70
C VAL A 213 -5.34 -13.97 4.47
N ILE A 214 -5.29 -14.58 3.29
CA ILE A 214 -5.44 -13.94 1.99
C ILE A 214 -6.87 -14.18 1.50
N PHE A 215 -7.56 -13.14 1.02
CA PHE A 215 -8.86 -13.28 0.37
C PHE A 215 -8.66 -13.10 -1.14
N ALA A 216 -9.20 -14.01 -1.92
CA ALA A 216 -8.98 -14.09 -3.36
C ALA A 216 -10.30 -14.18 -4.12
N GLY A 217 -10.50 -13.22 -5.01
CA GLY A 217 -11.55 -13.23 -6.04
C GLY A 217 -11.03 -13.91 -7.30
N VAL A 218 -11.75 -14.89 -7.83
CA VAL A 218 -11.35 -15.68 -9.01
C VAL A 218 -12.44 -15.71 -10.08
N ASP A 219 -12.03 -15.74 -11.35
CA ASP A 219 -12.91 -15.98 -12.49
C ASP A 219 -12.80 -17.43 -12.99
N SER A 220 -11.60 -18.01 -12.87
CA SER A 220 -11.27 -19.37 -13.29
C SER A 220 -10.61 -20.17 -12.15
N PRO A 221 -10.78 -21.51 -12.10
CA PRO A 221 -10.09 -22.36 -11.13
C PRO A 221 -8.55 -22.24 -11.16
N GLU A 222 -8.01 -21.90 -12.33
CA GLU A 222 -6.57 -21.77 -12.56
C GLU A 222 -5.98 -20.48 -11.97
N ASP A 223 -6.81 -19.47 -11.69
CA ASP A 223 -6.34 -18.15 -11.23
C ASP A 223 -5.54 -18.21 -9.93
N VAL A 224 -5.89 -19.15 -9.05
CA VAL A 224 -5.20 -19.36 -7.78
C VAL A 224 -3.77 -19.84 -7.99
N LEU A 225 -3.57 -20.83 -8.87
CA LEU A 225 -2.24 -21.39 -9.14
C LEU A 225 -1.38 -20.45 -9.97
N ASN A 226 -2.01 -19.71 -10.89
CA ASN A 226 -1.32 -18.75 -11.75
C ASN A 226 -1.07 -17.40 -11.07
N CYS A 227 -1.55 -17.21 -9.84
CA CYS A 227 -1.48 -15.94 -9.11
C CYS A 227 -2.11 -14.75 -9.88
N THR A 228 -3.16 -15.03 -10.67
CA THR A 228 -3.92 -14.02 -11.44
C THR A 228 -5.23 -13.62 -10.77
N PHE A 229 -5.48 -14.10 -9.55
CA PHE A 229 -6.64 -13.75 -8.75
C PHE A 229 -6.63 -12.29 -8.29
N GLN A 230 -7.81 -11.74 -8.02
CA GLN A 230 -7.97 -10.43 -7.40
C GLN A 230 -7.77 -10.55 -5.89
N GLU A 231 -6.75 -9.90 -5.33
CA GLU A 231 -6.59 -9.83 -3.87
C GLU A 231 -7.62 -8.88 -3.25
N LEU A 232 -8.44 -9.44 -2.35
CA LEU A 232 -9.46 -8.74 -1.58
C LEU A 232 -8.91 -8.47 -0.18
N PHE A 233 -9.36 -7.38 0.45
CA PHE A 233 -9.00 -7.03 1.82
C PHE A 233 -7.50 -7.07 2.09
N ARG A 234 -6.75 -6.33 1.30
CA ARG A 234 -5.30 -6.34 1.34
C ARG A 234 -4.76 -5.69 2.61
N ALA A 235 -5.11 -4.43 2.83
CA ALA A 235 -4.61 -3.65 3.95
C ALA A 235 -5.52 -2.43 4.19
N GLY A 236 -5.24 -1.69 5.26
CA GLY A 236 -5.96 -0.46 5.54
C GLY A 236 -7.38 -0.69 6.05
N GLY A 237 -8.23 0.32 5.89
CA GLY A 237 -9.59 0.26 6.36
C GLY A 237 -10.38 1.51 6.08
N PHE A 238 -11.64 1.52 6.47
CA PHE A 238 -12.43 2.72 6.51
C PHE A 238 -13.30 2.76 7.76
N VAL A 239 -13.62 3.96 8.20
CA VAL A 239 -14.44 4.24 9.36
C VAL A 239 -15.74 4.89 8.91
N VAL A 240 -16.86 4.41 9.42
CA VAL A 240 -18.20 4.98 9.25
C VAL A 240 -18.81 5.17 10.62
N SER A 241 -19.38 6.33 10.89
CA SER A 241 -20.03 6.65 12.15
C SER A 241 -21.56 6.48 12.07
N ASP A 242 -22.17 6.23 13.22
CA ASP A 242 -23.61 6.40 13.38
C ASP A 242 -24.03 7.88 13.36
N ASP A 243 -25.34 8.13 13.32
CA ASP A 243 -25.91 9.48 13.18
C ASP A 243 -25.69 10.42 14.37
N ARG A 244 -25.04 9.98 15.45
CA ARG A 244 -24.84 10.74 16.69
C ARG A 244 -23.38 10.98 17.03
N ILE A 245 -22.47 10.11 16.59
CA ILE A 245 -21.04 10.21 16.91
C ILE A 245 -20.48 11.61 16.63
N LEU A 246 -20.72 12.16 15.44
CA LEU A 246 -20.12 13.45 15.08
C LEU A 246 -20.58 14.61 15.99
N GLU A 247 -21.82 14.54 16.49
CA GLU A 247 -22.38 15.51 17.40
C GLU A 247 -21.82 15.36 18.81
N THR A 248 -21.75 14.12 19.32
CA THR A 248 -21.31 13.83 20.68
C THR A 248 -19.79 13.94 20.86
N LEU A 249 -19.02 13.76 19.78
CA LEU A 249 -17.56 13.85 19.82
C LEU A 249 -17.07 15.17 20.41
N THR A 250 -16.11 15.11 21.32
CA THR A 250 -15.38 16.31 21.72
C THR A 250 -14.40 16.74 20.64
N LEU A 251 -13.97 18.01 20.66
CA LEU A 251 -12.91 18.49 19.76
C LEU A 251 -11.58 17.74 19.96
N VAL A 252 -11.34 17.22 21.16
CA VAL A 252 -10.13 16.45 21.47
C VAL A 252 -10.21 15.08 20.81
N GLN A 253 -11.29 14.33 21.04
CA GLN A 253 -11.50 13.02 20.42
C GLN A 253 -11.50 13.10 18.89
N LEU A 254 -12.15 14.11 18.30
CA LEU A 254 -12.12 14.30 16.85
C LEU A 254 -10.69 14.47 16.32
N LYS A 255 -9.87 15.29 16.99
CA LYS A 255 -8.47 15.48 16.63
C LYS A 255 -7.64 14.21 16.81
N GLU A 256 -7.93 13.41 17.82
CA GLU A 256 -7.25 12.13 18.05
C GLU A 256 -7.60 11.12 16.97
N ILE A 257 -8.88 10.94 16.64
CA ILE A 257 -9.31 10.02 15.58
C ILE A 257 -8.62 10.35 14.25
N VAL A 258 -8.63 11.62 13.82
CA VAL A 258 -8.01 12.00 12.54
C VAL A 258 -6.49 11.79 12.56
N LYS A 259 -5.81 12.07 13.67
CA LYS A 259 -4.37 11.79 13.85
C LYS A 259 -4.07 10.29 13.81
N ILE A 260 -4.95 9.47 14.37
CA ILE A 260 -4.81 8.01 14.32
C ILE A 260 -4.94 7.54 12.87
N LEU A 261 -5.93 8.03 12.11
CA LEU A 261 -6.09 7.71 10.69
C LEU A 261 -4.87 8.15 9.87
N GLU A 262 -4.30 9.34 10.13
CA GLU A 262 -3.03 9.78 9.53
C GLU A 262 -1.89 8.79 9.80
N LYS A 263 -1.75 8.35 11.05
CA LYS A 263 -0.70 7.39 11.42
C LYS A 263 -0.90 6.03 10.76
N LEU A 264 -2.15 5.56 10.71
CA LEU A 264 -2.51 4.30 10.07
C LEU A 264 -2.26 4.32 8.55
N ASN A 265 -2.33 5.49 7.91
CA ASN A 265 -1.99 5.66 6.50
C ASN A 265 -0.55 5.31 6.13
N GLY A 266 0.35 5.14 7.12
CA GLY A 266 1.68 4.58 6.89
C GLY A 266 1.69 3.09 6.51
N ASN A 267 0.64 2.32 6.84
CA ASN A 267 0.59 0.86 6.71
C ASN A 267 -0.63 0.35 5.91
N GLY A 268 -1.27 1.22 5.13
CA GLY A 268 -2.46 0.90 4.34
C GLY A 268 -3.38 2.11 4.25
N ARG A 269 -4.27 2.16 3.26
CA ARG A 269 -5.15 3.32 3.09
C ARG A 269 -6.30 3.27 4.10
N TRP A 270 -6.40 4.32 4.91
CA TRP A 270 -7.42 4.58 5.91
C TRP A 270 -8.19 5.85 5.59
N LYS A 271 -9.51 5.73 5.62
CA LYS A 271 -10.44 6.85 5.41
C LYS A 271 -11.54 6.87 6.45
N TRP A 272 -12.06 8.05 6.74
CA TRP A 272 -13.35 8.21 7.40
C TRP A 272 -14.38 8.60 6.34
N LEU A 273 -15.33 7.72 6.11
CA LEU A 273 -16.47 7.94 5.21
C LEU A 273 -17.59 8.56 6.02
N LEU A 274 -17.87 9.83 5.76
CA LEU A 274 -18.88 10.59 6.48
C LEU A 274 -20.20 10.57 5.71
N HIS A 275 -21.26 10.10 6.35
CA HIS A 275 -22.57 10.07 5.71
C HIS A 275 -23.11 11.46 5.41
N TYR A 276 -23.96 11.55 4.39
CA TYR A 276 -24.57 12.80 3.96
C TYR A 276 -25.35 13.46 5.11
N ARG A 277 -26.12 12.67 5.88
CA ARG A 277 -26.92 13.18 6.99
C ARG A 277 -26.07 13.80 8.10
N GLU A 278 -24.96 13.15 8.48
CA GLU A 278 -24.03 13.65 9.50
C GLU A 278 -23.42 15.00 9.08
N ASN A 279 -22.94 15.08 7.84
CA ASN A 279 -22.38 16.31 7.29
C ASN A 279 -23.43 17.43 7.14
N LYS A 280 -24.64 17.09 6.70
CA LYS A 280 -25.74 18.06 6.58
C LYS A 280 -26.07 18.67 7.94
N LYS A 281 -26.21 17.83 8.97
CA LYS A 281 -26.51 18.29 10.32
C LYS A 281 -25.40 19.18 10.89
N LEU A 282 -24.14 18.77 10.74
CA LEU A 282 -23.01 19.62 11.15
C LEU A 282 -23.05 20.99 10.46
N LYS A 283 -23.36 21.06 9.16
CA LYS A 283 -23.45 22.34 8.43
C LYS A 283 -24.60 23.23 8.90
N GLU A 284 -25.71 22.65 9.35
CA GLU A 284 -26.82 23.39 9.95
C GLU A 284 -26.38 23.99 11.30
N ASP A 285 -25.69 23.21 12.13
CA ASP A 285 -25.25 23.62 13.47
C ASP A 285 -24.10 24.64 13.47
N VAL A 286 -23.26 24.66 12.42
CA VAL A 286 -22.15 25.63 12.25
C VAL A 286 -22.60 27.09 12.39
N ARG A 287 -23.86 27.40 12.10
CA ARG A 287 -24.41 28.77 12.18
C ARG A 287 -24.66 29.23 13.61
N VAL A 288 -24.78 28.29 14.54
CA VAL A 288 -25.28 28.56 15.90
C VAL A 288 -24.27 28.10 16.96
N ASP A 289 -23.50 27.04 16.69
CA ASP A 289 -22.54 26.46 17.63
C ASP A 289 -21.08 26.67 17.18
N SER A 290 -20.31 27.35 18.03
CA SER A 290 -18.87 27.57 17.83
C SER A 290 -18.07 26.25 17.83
N THR A 291 -18.56 25.22 18.53
CA THR A 291 -17.94 23.89 18.55
C THR A 291 -18.15 23.17 17.22
N ALA A 292 -19.38 23.16 16.70
CA ALA A 292 -19.71 22.68 15.35
C ALA A 292 -18.88 23.40 14.28
N HIS A 293 -18.70 24.72 14.39
CA HIS A 293 -17.82 25.48 13.50
C HIS A 293 -16.38 24.94 13.50
N LYS A 294 -15.80 24.74 14.69
CA LYS A 294 -14.44 24.18 14.85
C LYS A 294 -14.33 22.75 14.31
N LYS A 295 -15.32 21.89 14.58
CA LYS A 295 -15.38 20.53 14.02
C LYS A 295 -15.37 20.57 12.49
N ASN A 296 -16.21 21.39 11.88
CA ASN A 296 -16.30 21.55 10.43
C ASN A 296 -14.99 22.05 9.80
N LEU A 297 -14.27 22.96 10.46
CA LEU A 297 -12.93 23.39 10.00
C LEU A 297 -11.93 22.23 10.00
N ILE A 298 -11.92 21.40 11.06
CA ILE A 298 -11.07 20.21 11.13
C ILE A 298 -11.43 19.27 9.98
N LEU A 299 -12.70 18.89 9.83
CA LEU A 299 -13.11 17.94 8.79
C LEU A 299 -12.75 18.42 7.38
N LYS A 300 -12.93 19.71 7.08
CA LYS A 300 -12.55 20.28 5.77
C LYS A 300 -11.04 20.19 5.49
N SER A 301 -10.21 20.48 6.50
CA SER A 301 -8.75 20.35 6.37
C SER A 301 -8.33 18.91 6.05
N TYR A 302 -9.00 17.94 6.66
CA TYR A 302 -8.71 16.52 6.49
C TYR A 302 -9.38 15.92 5.24
N GLN A 303 -10.42 16.57 4.71
CA GLN A 303 -10.97 16.26 3.39
C GLN A 303 -9.98 16.64 2.29
N SER A 304 -9.32 17.80 2.36
CA SER A 304 -8.25 18.16 1.41
C SER A 304 -7.04 17.22 1.49
N ALA A 305 -6.81 16.59 2.63
CA ALA A 305 -5.76 15.59 2.82
C ALA A 305 -6.19 14.15 2.42
N ASN A 306 -7.39 13.98 1.83
CA ASN A 306 -7.96 12.69 1.41
C ASN A 306 -8.10 11.64 2.53
N ILE A 307 -8.24 12.11 3.78
CA ILE A 307 -8.50 11.26 4.95
C ILE A 307 -10.01 11.16 5.22
N ILE A 308 -10.75 12.22 4.92
CA ILE A 308 -12.20 12.25 5.05
C ILE A 308 -12.81 12.25 3.65
N GLU A 309 -13.79 11.37 3.45
CA GLU A 309 -14.58 11.28 2.24
C GLU A 309 -16.05 11.51 2.57
N LEU A 310 -16.70 12.40 1.84
CA LEU A 310 -18.12 12.67 2.00
C LEU A 310 -18.90 11.71 1.11
N LEU A 311 -19.76 10.90 1.71
CA LEU A 311 -20.64 10.01 0.97
C LEU A 311 -21.82 10.76 0.36
N HIS A 312 -22.31 10.24 -0.76
CA HIS A 312 -23.59 10.64 -1.32
C HIS A 312 -24.73 10.16 -0.42
N TYR A 313 -25.95 10.64 -0.69
CA TYR A 313 -27.13 10.20 0.05
C TYR A 313 -27.37 8.70 -0.11
N HIS A 314 -27.46 7.99 1.00
CA HIS A 314 -27.80 6.58 1.09
C HIS A 314 -29.15 6.37 1.79
N GLN A 315 -29.73 5.18 1.68
CA GLN A 315 -31.01 4.88 2.35
C GLN A 315 -30.89 4.97 3.89
N CYS A 316 -29.72 4.67 4.45
CA CYS A 316 -29.43 4.84 5.88
C CYS A 316 -29.41 6.32 6.34
N ASP A 317 -29.31 7.29 5.41
CA ASP A 317 -29.44 8.73 5.70
C ASP A 317 -30.89 9.17 5.93
N SER A 318 -31.87 8.31 5.62
CA SER A 318 -33.27 8.60 5.89
C SER A 318 -33.53 8.80 7.38
N ARG A 319 -34.49 9.66 7.73
CA ARG A 319 -34.90 9.90 9.13
C ARG A 319 -35.42 8.63 9.82
N LEU A 320 -35.98 7.71 9.05
CA LEU A 320 -36.54 6.44 9.51
C LEU A 320 -35.58 5.27 9.28
N SER A 321 -34.26 5.54 9.22
CA SER A 321 -33.28 4.49 8.97
C SER A 321 -33.32 3.43 10.06
N THR A 322 -33.45 2.18 9.62
CA THR A 322 -33.41 1.03 10.52
C THR A 322 -31.98 0.52 10.62
N ARG A 323 -31.74 -0.30 11.64
CA ARG A 323 -30.47 -1.02 11.77
C ARG A 323 -30.12 -1.85 10.53
N ALA A 324 -31.11 -2.45 9.88
CA ALA A 324 -30.91 -3.23 8.67
C ALA A 324 -30.41 -2.37 7.50
N GLU A 325 -30.91 -1.13 7.39
CA GLU A 325 -30.42 -0.17 6.38
C GLU A 325 -28.96 0.23 6.63
N TYR A 326 -28.56 0.43 7.89
CA TYR A 326 -27.15 0.69 8.23
C TYR A 326 -26.25 -0.50 7.90
N LEU A 327 -26.66 -1.72 8.28
CA LEU A 327 -25.92 -2.94 7.94
C LEU A 327 -25.78 -3.06 6.43
N LYS A 328 -26.88 -2.94 5.67
CA LYS A 328 -26.88 -3.00 4.21
C LYS A 328 -25.95 -1.93 3.60
N CYS A 329 -25.96 -0.72 4.13
CA CYS A 329 -25.06 0.34 3.69
C CYS A 329 -23.59 -0.03 3.94
N LEU A 330 -23.25 -0.50 5.14
CA LEU A 330 -21.88 -0.92 5.49
C LEU A 330 -21.41 -2.11 4.65
N LEU A 331 -22.30 -3.06 4.36
CA LEU A 331 -22.02 -4.17 3.45
C LEU A 331 -21.70 -3.65 2.05
N ASN A 332 -22.51 -2.74 1.51
CA ASN A 332 -22.26 -2.15 0.20
C ASN A 332 -20.93 -1.36 0.18
N LEU A 333 -20.65 -0.58 1.22
CA LEU A 333 -19.38 0.15 1.35
C LEU A 333 -18.19 -0.81 1.42
N GLN A 334 -18.32 -1.93 2.13
CA GLN A 334 -17.29 -2.96 2.20
C GLN A 334 -17.01 -3.57 0.81
N ILE A 335 -18.02 -3.74 -0.04
CA ILE A 335 -17.84 -4.19 -1.44
C ILE A 335 -17.23 -3.07 -2.31
N GLN A 336 -17.67 -1.82 -2.15
CA GLN A 336 -17.11 -0.69 -2.91
C GLN A 336 -15.64 -0.43 -2.57
N HIS A 337 -15.26 -0.66 -1.31
CA HIS A 337 -13.90 -0.56 -0.82
C HIS A 337 -13.28 -1.94 -0.60
N ILE A 338 -13.42 -2.86 -1.56
CA ILE A 338 -13.03 -4.27 -1.41
C ILE A 338 -11.55 -4.48 -1.06
N HIS A 339 -10.67 -3.51 -1.32
CA HIS A 339 -9.26 -3.59 -0.95
C HIS A 339 -8.98 -3.22 0.52
N ALA A 340 -9.93 -2.55 1.19
CA ALA A 340 -9.80 -2.14 2.58
C ALA A 340 -10.02 -3.34 3.51
N ARG A 341 -9.02 -3.72 4.30
CA ARG A 341 -9.10 -4.88 5.21
C ARG A 341 -10.25 -4.74 6.20
N PHE A 342 -10.34 -3.57 6.85
CA PHE A 342 -11.32 -3.33 7.90
C PHE A 342 -12.39 -2.33 7.49
N ALA A 343 -13.65 -2.70 7.70
CA ALA A 343 -14.77 -1.78 7.73
C ALA A 343 -15.12 -1.57 9.20
N VAL A 344 -14.97 -0.34 9.69
CA VAL A 344 -15.18 0.01 11.10
C VAL A 344 -16.46 0.81 11.24
N PHE A 345 -17.36 0.36 12.12
CA PHE A 345 -18.58 1.07 12.48
C PHE A 345 -18.45 1.67 13.88
N LEU A 346 -18.35 3.00 13.95
CA LEU A 346 -18.31 3.76 15.20
C LEU A 346 -19.73 4.02 15.71
N THR A 347 -20.02 3.54 16.91
CA THR A 347 -21.33 3.75 17.56
C THR A 347 -21.22 3.75 19.08
N GLU A 348 -21.96 4.65 19.73
CA GLU A 348 -22.13 4.67 21.20
C GLU A 348 -23.28 3.78 21.67
N LYS A 349 -24.07 3.23 20.72
CA LYS A 349 -25.25 2.41 21.07
C LYS A 349 -24.80 0.98 21.39
N PRO A 350 -25.37 0.34 22.42
CA PRO A 350 -25.21 -1.09 22.64
C PRO A 350 -25.98 -1.84 21.54
N VAL A 351 -25.36 -1.95 20.37
CA VAL A 351 -25.88 -2.72 19.24
C VAL A 351 -25.46 -4.18 19.44
N SER A 352 -26.29 -5.16 19.05
CA SER A 352 -25.85 -6.56 19.07
C SER A 352 -24.72 -6.76 18.05
N ARG A 353 -23.48 -6.66 18.51
CA ARG A 353 -22.27 -6.61 17.68
C ARG A 353 -22.17 -7.83 16.75
N GLU A 354 -22.64 -8.98 17.23
CA GLU A 354 -22.64 -10.27 16.52
C GLU A 354 -23.06 -10.18 15.05
N VAL A 355 -24.17 -9.50 14.72
CA VAL A 355 -24.65 -9.44 13.33
C VAL A 355 -23.66 -8.70 12.43
N PHE A 356 -23.08 -7.60 12.92
CA PHE A 356 -22.10 -6.82 12.17
C PHE A 356 -20.76 -7.54 12.07
N GLU A 357 -20.30 -8.11 13.19
CA GLU A 357 -19.03 -8.82 13.28
C GLU A 357 -19.03 -10.11 12.44
N ASN A 358 -20.14 -10.85 12.44
CA ASN A 358 -20.33 -12.02 11.56
C ASN A 358 -20.25 -11.63 10.08
N SER A 359 -20.66 -10.41 9.74
CA SER A 359 -20.56 -9.83 8.40
C SER A 359 -19.22 -9.14 8.08
N GLY A 360 -18.21 -9.26 8.96
CA GLY A 360 -16.88 -8.71 8.73
C GLY A 360 -16.72 -7.23 9.05
N ILE A 361 -17.67 -6.63 9.79
CA ILE A 361 -17.65 -5.23 10.22
C ILE A 361 -17.18 -5.15 11.67
N LEU A 362 -16.14 -4.37 11.93
CA LEU A 362 -15.64 -4.09 13.27
C LEU A 362 -16.50 -3.03 13.95
N VAL A 363 -17.24 -3.39 15.00
CA VAL A 363 -18.04 -2.44 15.78
C VAL A 363 -17.25 -1.98 17.00
N THR A 364 -17.14 -0.67 17.19
CA THR A 364 -16.38 -0.10 18.31
C THR A 364 -16.94 1.27 18.69
N ASP A 365 -16.77 1.68 19.95
CA ASP A 365 -17.05 3.05 20.37
C ASP A 365 -15.83 3.95 20.18
N VAL A 366 -16.00 5.25 20.44
CA VAL A 366 -14.93 6.23 20.23
C VAL A 366 -13.69 5.95 21.08
N ASN A 367 -13.87 5.55 22.34
CA ASN A 367 -12.76 5.38 23.27
C ASN A 367 -11.99 4.08 22.94
N ASP A 368 -12.72 2.99 22.73
CA ASP A 368 -12.16 1.72 22.30
C ASP A 368 -11.39 1.86 20.98
N PHE A 369 -11.92 2.64 20.03
CA PHE A 369 -11.23 2.93 18.78
C PHE A 369 -9.90 3.64 19.02
N ILE A 370 -9.90 4.73 19.81
CA ILE A 370 -8.70 5.53 20.09
C ILE A 370 -7.61 4.68 20.74
N GLU A 371 -7.98 3.79 21.66
CA GLU A 371 -7.04 2.96 22.41
C GLU A 371 -6.51 1.75 21.62
N ASN A 372 -7.34 1.13 20.77
CA ASN A 372 -7.07 -0.22 20.28
C ASN A 372 -6.94 -0.36 18.76
N ILE A 373 -7.44 0.59 17.95
CA ILE A 373 -7.44 0.42 16.49
C ILE A 373 -6.03 0.23 15.91
N GLN A 374 -5.00 0.86 16.49
CA GLN A 374 -3.62 0.70 16.03
C GLN A 374 -3.07 -0.70 16.27
N LYS A 375 -3.56 -1.42 17.28
CA LYS A 375 -3.20 -2.81 17.55
C LYS A 375 -3.90 -3.74 16.56
N VAL A 376 -5.18 -3.45 16.27
CA VAL A 376 -6.00 -4.18 15.30
C VAL A 376 -5.47 -4.01 13.88
N ALA A 377 -5.11 -2.79 13.52
CA ALA A 377 -4.57 -2.39 12.22
C ALA A 377 -3.04 -2.44 12.16
N ALA A 378 -2.39 -3.09 13.15
CA ALA A 378 -0.95 -3.26 13.16
C ALA A 378 -0.48 -3.84 11.81
N PRO A 379 0.70 -3.42 11.31
CA PRO A 379 1.10 -3.71 9.95
C PRO A 379 0.99 -5.20 9.64
N PHE A 380 0.04 -5.53 8.78
CA PHE A 380 0.05 -6.75 7.98
C PHE A 380 1.38 -6.69 7.26
N ARG A 381 2.34 -7.54 7.66
CA ARG A 381 3.69 -7.51 7.08
C ARG A 381 3.51 -7.48 5.57
N SER A 382 3.82 -6.35 4.95
CA SER A 382 3.98 -6.26 3.51
C SER A 382 5.22 -7.08 3.20
N SER A 383 5.02 -8.39 3.09
CA SER A 383 6.05 -9.36 2.72
C SER A 383 6.21 -9.37 1.20
N TYR A 384 6.00 -8.22 0.56
CA TYR A 384 6.15 -8.02 -0.87
C TYR A 384 6.64 -6.58 -1.05
N TRP A 385 7.96 -6.45 -1.00
CA TRP A 385 8.72 -5.36 -1.62
C TRP A 385 9.55 -5.99 -2.73
#